data_AF-A0A945VGU1-F1
#
_entry.id   AF-A0A945VGU1-F1
#
_cell.length_a   1.000
_cell.length_b   1.000
_cell.length_c   1.000
_cell.angle_alpha   90.00
_cell.angle_beta   90.00
_cell.angle_gamma   90.00
#
_symmetry.space_group_name_H-M   'P 1'
#
loop_
_entity.id
_entity.type
_entity.pdbx_description
1 polymer ?
#
loop_
_entity_poly.entity_id
_entity_poly.type
_entity_poly.pdbx_seq_one_letter_code
_entity_poly.pdbx_strand_id
1 'polypeptide(L)'
;MKKIGIQGAKGSFSEEAAMKFASNHGIDDYEIDYLISSNSVLDSIENSKTDFGIFAMENAQGGVVIESVEALALHKAKIIEMFHIPIEQNLLGLYGTKIGDITQIHSHRQALRQCKNYLSENFWTRPLIEEDDTAESARRLSQKKLPKTAAVIANRTCADIYGLEILEKSIHDLKHNLTLFIGVCKLDLK
;
A
#
# COMPACT_ATOMS: atom_id res chain seq x y z
N MET A 1 -18.94 10.82 11.79
CA MET A 1 -17.97 10.17 10.89
C MET A 1 -16.85 11.14 10.52
N LYS A 2 -15.62 10.78 10.88
CA LYS A 2 -14.39 11.46 10.48
C LYS A 2 -13.95 10.98 9.09
N LYS A 3 -13.17 11.79 8.36
CA LYS A 3 -12.63 11.44 7.05
C LYS A 3 -11.11 11.35 7.10
N ILE A 4 -10.55 10.23 6.68
CA ILE A 4 -9.11 10.00 6.63
C ILE A 4 -8.68 9.84 5.17
N GLY A 5 -7.98 10.84 4.62
CA GLY A 5 -7.41 10.78 3.28
C GLY A 5 -6.11 9.99 3.25
N ILE A 6 -5.97 9.08 2.28
CA ILE A 6 -4.74 8.30 2.09
C ILE A 6 -4.28 8.31 0.63
N GLN A 7 -2.98 8.17 0.40
CA GLN A 7 -2.45 7.84 -0.93
C GLN A 7 -2.49 6.33 -1.13
N GLY A 8 -3.37 5.84 -2.01
CA GLY A 8 -3.45 4.42 -2.35
C GLY A 8 -4.88 3.92 -2.48
N ALA A 9 -5.03 2.60 -2.54
CA ALA A 9 -6.32 1.92 -2.72
C ALA A 9 -6.69 1.05 -1.51
N LYS A 10 -7.92 0.54 -1.52
CA LYS A 10 -8.41 -0.45 -0.56
C LYS A 10 -7.51 -1.70 -0.56
N GLY A 11 -7.02 -2.10 0.61
CA GLY A 11 -6.07 -3.19 0.82
C GLY A 11 -4.59 -2.78 0.71
N SER A 12 -4.29 -1.50 0.49
CA SER A 12 -2.91 -1.00 0.45
C SER A 12 -2.27 -0.89 1.85
N PHE A 13 -0.95 -0.75 1.90
CA PHE A 13 -0.24 -0.44 3.16
C PHE A 13 -0.62 0.93 3.74
N SER A 14 -1.04 1.89 2.91
CA SER A 14 -1.56 3.18 3.38
C SER A 14 -2.90 3.04 4.10
N GLU A 15 -3.74 2.10 3.68
CA GLU A 15 -4.98 1.79 4.39
C GLU A 15 -4.68 1.16 5.76
N GLU A 16 -3.74 0.23 5.82
CA GLU A 16 -3.24 -0.33 7.09
C GLU A 16 -2.68 0.75 8.02
N ALA A 17 -1.91 1.69 7.47
CA ALA A 17 -1.41 2.84 8.22
C ALA A 17 -2.54 3.72 8.75
N ALA A 18 -3.58 3.98 7.97
CA ALA A 18 -4.74 4.75 8.41
C ALA A 18 -5.55 4.06 9.50
N MET A 19 -5.76 2.74 9.40
CA MET A 19 -6.41 1.97 10.45
C MET A 19 -5.60 2.01 11.76
N LYS A 20 -4.27 1.90 11.65
CA LYS A 20 -3.38 2.00 12.81
C LYS A 20 -3.44 3.38 13.46
N PHE A 21 -3.39 4.44 12.64
CA PHE A 21 -3.56 5.82 13.09
C PHE A 21 -4.92 6.03 13.79
N ALA A 22 -6.02 5.61 13.17
CA ALA A 22 -7.36 5.75 13.75
C ALA A 22 -7.45 5.07 15.13
N SER A 23 -6.90 3.86 15.25
CA SER A 23 -6.82 3.14 16.53
C SER A 23 -5.97 3.88 17.57
N ASN A 24 -4.81 4.43 17.18
CA ASN A 24 -3.94 5.17 18.09
C ASN A 24 -4.61 6.47 18.62
N HIS A 25 -5.53 7.05 17.86
CA HIS A 25 -6.26 8.29 18.22
C HIS A 25 -7.68 8.07 18.73
N GLY A 26 -8.13 6.81 18.89
CA GLY A 26 -9.49 6.50 19.36
C GLY A 26 -10.59 6.98 18.41
N ILE A 27 -10.35 6.90 17.10
CA ILE A 27 -11.29 7.29 16.06
C ILE A 27 -12.05 6.03 15.60
N ASP A 28 -13.23 5.81 16.16
CA ASP A 28 -14.02 4.59 15.88
C ASP A 28 -14.98 4.74 14.69
N ASP A 29 -15.45 5.96 14.40
CA ASP A 29 -16.39 6.25 13.31
C ASP A 29 -15.70 7.11 12.23
N TYR A 30 -15.14 6.45 11.22
CA TYR A 30 -14.45 7.09 10.11
C TYR A 30 -14.71 6.43 8.75
N GLU A 31 -14.52 7.21 7.69
CA GLU A 31 -14.38 6.73 6.32
C GLU A 31 -12.98 7.02 5.78
N ILE A 32 -12.48 6.13 4.92
CA ILE A 32 -11.21 6.32 4.22
C ILE A 32 -11.50 6.91 2.84
N ASP A 33 -10.85 8.03 2.55
CA ASP A 33 -10.87 8.67 1.23
C ASP A 33 -9.60 8.29 0.46
N TYR A 34 -9.76 7.55 -0.63
CA TYR A 34 -8.65 7.04 -1.44
C TYR A 34 -8.23 8.08 -2.47
N LEU A 35 -7.03 8.62 -2.31
CA LEU A 35 -6.47 9.68 -3.13
C LEU A 35 -5.25 9.17 -3.92
N ILE A 36 -4.94 9.87 -5.01
CA ILE A 36 -3.95 9.40 -6.00
C ILE A 36 -2.50 9.73 -5.64
N SER A 37 -2.27 10.72 -4.77
CA SER A 37 -0.93 11.21 -4.41
C SER A 37 -0.87 11.80 -3.01
N SER A 38 0.35 11.90 -2.44
CA SER A 38 0.59 12.67 -1.21
C SER A 38 0.17 14.14 -1.36
N ASN A 39 0.30 14.71 -2.56
CA ASN A 39 -0.19 16.05 -2.87
C ASN A 39 -1.71 16.14 -2.75
N SER A 40 -2.46 15.19 -3.31
CA SER A 40 -3.93 15.15 -3.16
C SER A 40 -4.36 14.97 -1.70
N VAL A 41 -3.63 14.17 -0.91
CA VAL A 41 -3.89 14.03 0.54
C VAL A 41 -3.76 15.37 1.25
N LEU A 42 -2.66 16.09 1.04
CA LEU A 42 -2.43 17.38 1.68
C LEU A 42 -3.37 18.48 1.18
N ASP A 43 -3.68 18.52 -0.12
CA ASP A 43 -4.72 19.41 -0.67
C ASP A 43 -6.08 19.17 -0.02
N SER A 44 -6.45 17.90 0.21
CA SER A 44 -7.73 17.55 0.85
C SER A 44 -7.80 18.06 2.29
N ILE A 45 -6.68 18.05 3.02
CA ILE A 45 -6.57 18.56 4.39
C ILE A 45 -6.69 20.08 4.44
N GLU A 46 -5.92 20.76 3.59
CA GLU A 46 -5.92 22.23 3.52
C GLU A 46 -7.31 22.77 3.17
N ASN A 47 -8.00 22.12 2.22
CA ASN A 47 -9.37 22.45 1.82
C ASN A 47 -10.46 21.85 2.72
N SER A 48 -10.11 21.20 3.84
CA SER A 48 -11.07 20.63 4.81
C SER A 48 -12.04 19.60 4.20
N LYS A 49 -11.60 18.91 3.15
CA LYS A 49 -12.32 17.76 2.56
C LYS A 49 -12.14 16.50 3.41
N THR A 50 -10.99 16.38 4.09
CA THR A 50 -10.67 15.31 5.04
C THR A 50 -10.26 15.92 6.39
N ASP A 51 -10.48 15.17 7.48
CA ASP A 51 -10.07 15.59 8.83
C ASP A 51 -8.59 15.26 9.08
N PHE A 52 -8.14 14.10 8.57
CA PHE A 52 -6.79 13.58 8.74
C PHE A 52 -6.23 13.07 7.41
N GLY A 53 -4.91 13.20 7.23
CA GLY A 53 -4.20 12.73 6.05
C GLY A 53 -3.07 11.81 6.44
N ILE A 54 -3.01 10.61 5.84
CA ILE A 54 -1.96 9.60 6.12
C ILE A 54 -1.23 9.27 4.83
N PHE A 55 0.09 9.41 4.82
CA PHE A 55 0.93 9.10 3.67
C PHE A 55 2.34 8.68 4.08
N ALA A 56 3.01 7.93 3.21
CA ALA A 56 4.36 7.44 3.43
C ALA A 56 5.37 8.58 3.25
N MET A 57 6.42 8.62 4.06
CA MET A 57 7.51 9.61 3.99
C MET A 57 8.84 8.97 3.62
N GLU A 58 9.09 7.74 4.09
CA GLU A 58 10.32 7.01 3.86
C GLU A 58 10.06 5.51 3.89
N ASN A 59 10.72 4.75 3.02
CA ASN A 59 10.75 3.29 3.07
C ASN A 59 12.20 2.80 3.26
N ALA A 60 12.40 1.82 4.13
CA ALA A 60 13.73 1.29 4.46
C ALA A 60 14.53 0.80 3.23
N GLN A 61 13.84 0.34 2.18
CA GLN A 61 14.48 -0.11 0.93
C GLN A 61 14.42 0.94 -0.19
N GLY A 62 13.37 1.76 -0.22
CA GLY A 62 13.16 2.79 -1.27
C GLY A 62 13.74 4.17 -0.96
N GLY A 63 14.16 4.42 0.28
CA GLY A 63 14.54 5.73 0.77
C GLY A 63 13.35 6.68 0.92
N VAL A 64 13.63 7.98 0.85
CA VAL A 64 12.65 9.05 1.01
C VAL A 64 11.66 9.08 -0.16
N VAL A 65 10.37 9.25 0.15
CA VAL A 65 9.32 9.46 -0.86
C VAL A 65 9.32 10.92 -1.27
N ILE A 66 10.00 11.24 -2.38
CA ILE A 66 10.21 12.63 -2.85
C ILE A 66 8.89 13.37 -3.06
N GLU A 67 7.87 12.72 -3.62
CA GLU A 67 6.53 13.30 -3.81
C GLU A 67 5.94 13.84 -2.50
N SER A 68 6.16 13.15 -1.39
CA SER A 68 5.65 13.53 -0.07
C SER A 68 6.42 14.73 0.50
N VAL A 69 7.72 14.82 0.24
CA VAL A 69 8.55 15.98 0.59
C VAL A 69 8.09 17.22 -0.19
N GLU A 70 7.90 17.07 -1.50
CA GLU A 70 7.42 18.15 -2.37
C GLU A 70 6.03 18.63 -1.95
N ALA A 71 5.11 17.70 -1.68
CA ALA A 71 3.77 18.04 -1.23
C ALA A 71 3.76 18.79 0.12
N LEU A 72 4.60 18.39 1.08
CA LEU A 72 4.77 19.10 2.36
C LEU A 72 5.36 20.50 2.19
N ALA A 73 6.13 20.75 1.13
CA ALA A 73 6.66 22.08 0.82
C ALA A 73 5.58 23.00 0.19
N LEU A 74 4.58 22.42 -0.48
CA LEU A 74 3.53 23.17 -1.18
C LEU A 74 2.30 23.46 -0.30
N HIS A 75 2.01 22.59 0.67
CA HIS A 75 0.79 22.64 1.47
C HIS A 75 1.05 22.91 2.95
N LYS A 76 0.04 23.46 3.63
CA LYS A 76 0.10 23.69 5.09
C LYS A 76 -0.69 22.62 5.84
N ALA A 77 0.02 21.82 6.63
CA ALA A 77 -0.59 20.85 7.54
C ALA A 77 0.20 20.75 8.84
N LYS A 78 -0.47 20.29 9.90
CA LYS A 78 0.16 19.98 11.19
C LYS A 78 0.43 18.48 11.25
N ILE A 79 1.69 18.09 11.38
CA ILE A 79 2.06 16.71 11.68
C ILE A 79 1.68 16.41 13.14
N ILE A 80 0.92 15.36 13.34
CA ILE A 80 0.42 14.94 14.66
C ILE A 80 0.92 13.56 15.08
N GLU A 81 1.41 12.75 14.14
CA GLU A 81 2.04 11.47 14.42
C GLU A 81 3.05 11.08 13.32
N MET A 82 4.09 10.37 13.72
CA MET A 82 5.04 9.70 12.83
C MET A 82 5.21 8.27 13.33
N PHE A 83 4.94 7.27 12.49
CA PHE A 83 4.92 5.87 12.91
C PHE A 83 5.34 4.94 11.78
N HIS A 84 5.85 3.77 12.12
CA HIS A 84 6.31 2.79 11.13
C HIS A 84 5.30 1.66 10.93
N ILE A 85 5.12 1.24 9.68
CA ILE A 85 4.38 0.03 9.30
C ILE A 85 5.37 -0.96 8.66
N PRO A 86 5.40 -2.22 9.14
CA PRO A 86 6.12 -3.29 8.46
C PRO A 86 5.50 -3.60 7.09
N ILE A 87 6.32 -3.64 6.05
CA ILE A 87 5.88 -3.94 4.68
C ILE A 87 6.13 -5.40 4.37
N GLU A 88 5.11 -6.22 4.62
CA GLU A 88 5.12 -7.63 4.27
C GLU A 88 4.52 -7.84 2.87
N GLN A 89 5.37 -7.99 1.87
CA GLN A 89 4.96 -8.41 0.53
C GLN A 89 4.68 -9.92 0.51
N ASN A 90 3.49 -10.31 0.04
CA ASN A 90 3.04 -11.70 -0.02
C ASN A 90 2.65 -12.08 -1.45
N LEU A 91 2.86 -13.34 -1.81
CA LEU A 91 2.43 -13.89 -3.09
C LEU A 91 0.99 -14.39 -2.94
N LEU A 92 0.05 -13.81 -3.70
CA LEU A 92 -1.37 -14.17 -3.66
C LEU A 92 -1.82 -14.79 -4.98
N GLY A 93 -2.75 -15.74 -4.89
CA GLY A 93 -3.38 -16.42 -6.02
C GLY A 93 -4.89 -16.53 -5.86
N LEU A 94 -5.57 -17.04 -6.88
CA LEU A 94 -6.95 -17.51 -6.69
C LEU A 94 -6.95 -18.77 -5.83
N TYR A 95 -8.04 -19.03 -5.11
CA TYR A 95 -8.18 -20.25 -4.32
C TYR A 95 -7.91 -21.51 -5.16
N GLY A 96 -7.03 -22.37 -4.65
CA GLY A 96 -6.63 -23.62 -5.31
C GLY A 96 -5.54 -23.47 -6.36
N THR A 97 -5.03 -22.27 -6.63
CA THR A 97 -3.83 -22.07 -7.45
C THR A 97 -2.62 -22.69 -6.75
N LYS A 98 -1.91 -23.60 -7.43
CA LYS A 98 -0.63 -24.12 -6.91
C LYS A 98 0.52 -23.26 -7.41
N ILE A 99 1.62 -23.21 -6.64
CA ILE A 99 2.85 -22.49 -7.04
C ILE A 99 3.32 -22.89 -8.44
N GLY A 100 3.28 -24.20 -8.76
CA GLY A 100 3.69 -24.70 -10.08
C GLY A 100 2.80 -24.30 -11.24
N ASP A 101 1.56 -23.86 -10.98
CA ASP A 101 0.61 -23.43 -12.01
C ASP A 101 0.83 -21.97 -12.43
N ILE A 102 1.66 -21.22 -11.70
CA ILE A 102 1.83 -19.78 -11.90
C ILE A 102 2.49 -19.49 -13.25
N THR A 103 1.78 -18.74 -14.10
CA THR A 103 2.26 -18.39 -15.45
C THR A 103 2.90 -17.02 -15.52
N GLN A 104 2.48 -16.08 -14.68
CA GLN A 104 2.98 -14.70 -14.64
C GLN A 104 2.70 -14.06 -13.28
N ILE A 105 3.49 -13.05 -12.91
CA ILE A 105 3.40 -12.37 -11.62
C ILE A 105 3.19 -10.87 -11.83
N HIS A 106 2.15 -10.31 -11.23
CA HIS A 106 1.78 -8.90 -11.35
C HIS A 106 2.00 -8.15 -10.03
N SER A 107 2.60 -6.98 -10.08
CA SER A 107 2.61 -6.06 -8.94
C SER A 107 3.14 -4.69 -9.33
N HIS A 108 3.15 -3.77 -8.37
CA HIS A 108 3.88 -2.53 -8.52
C HIS A 108 5.37 -2.78 -8.76
N ARG A 109 6.00 -1.98 -9.62
CA ARG A 109 7.43 -2.07 -9.97
C ARG A 109 8.34 -2.14 -8.73
N GLN A 110 8.04 -1.37 -7.69
CA GLN A 110 8.81 -1.40 -6.46
C GLN A 110 8.66 -2.74 -5.72
N ALA A 111 7.45 -3.30 -5.64
CA ALA A 111 7.22 -4.58 -4.99
C ALA A 111 7.92 -5.74 -5.71
N LEU A 112 7.89 -5.76 -7.06
CA LEU A 112 8.64 -6.74 -7.85
C LEU A 112 10.15 -6.65 -7.57
N ARG A 113 10.71 -5.44 -7.50
CA ARG A 113 12.13 -5.20 -7.18
C ARG A 113 12.48 -5.62 -5.76
N GLN A 114 11.57 -5.43 -4.81
CA GLN A 114 11.76 -5.81 -3.41
C GLN A 114 11.69 -7.32 -3.17
N CYS A 115 11.20 -8.11 -4.12
CA CYS A 115 11.10 -9.57 -4.03
C CYS A 115 12.02 -10.29 -5.04
N LYS A 116 13.08 -9.62 -5.50
CA LYS A 116 13.86 -10.07 -6.65
C LYS A 116 14.50 -11.44 -6.39
N ASN A 117 15.03 -11.68 -5.19
CA ASN A 117 15.75 -12.93 -4.91
C ASN A 117 14.77 -14.11 -4.97
N TYR A 118 13.65 -14.00 -4.24
CA TYR A 118 12.60 -15.02 -4.24
C TYR A 118 12.05 -15.30 -5.66
N LEU A 119 11.79 -14.24 -6.44
CA LEU A 119 11.32 -14.36 -7.82
C LEU A 119 12.36 -15.02 -8.73
N SER A 120 13.64 -14.72 -8.55
CA SER A 120 14.73 -15.34 -9.33
C SER A 120 14.97 -16.81 -8.99
N GLU A 121 14.69 -17.22 -7.75
CA GLU A 121 14.85 -18.61 -7.34
C GLU A 121 13.67 -19.49 -7.80
N ASN A 122 12.45 -18.95 -7.70
CA ASN A 122 11.22 -19.75 -7.87
C ASN A 122 10.54 -19.53 -9.23
N PHE A 123 10.76 -18.36 -9.87
CA PHE A 123 9.99 -17.92 -11.03
C PHE A 123 10.85 -17.28 -12.13
N TRP A 124 12.13 -17.61 -12.25
CA TRP A 124 13.06 -16.98 -13.22
C TRP A 124 12.64 -17.06 -14.69
N THR A 125 11.77 -18.01 -15.05
CA THR A 125 11.21 -18.15 -16.41
C THR A 125 9.87 -17.45 -16.61
N ARG A 126 9.26 -16.94 -15.54
CA ARG A 126 7.91 -16.36 -15.57
C ARG A 126 7.97 -14.86 -15.81
N PRO A 127 7.12 -14.30 -16.69
CA PRO A 127 7.02 -12.86 -16.87
C PRO A 127 6.65 -12.16 -15.56
N LEU A 128 7.36 -11.07 -15.27
CA LEU A 128 7.02 -10.11 -14.23
C LEU A 128 6.35 -8.91 -14.90
N ILE A 129 5.08 -8.67 -14.58
CA ILE A 129 4.26 -7.62 -15.19
C ILE A 129 4.17 -6.45 -14.21
N GLU A 130 4.74 -5.31 -14.61
CA GLU A 130 4.65 -4.07 -13.86
C GLU A 130 3.23 -3.49 -13.96
N GLU A 131 2.65 -3.15 -12.82
CA GLU A 131 1.35 -2.50 -12.67
C GLU A 131 1.53 -1.22 -11.82
N ASP A 132 0.51 -0.36 -11.76
CA ASP A 132 0.59 0.91 -11.03
C ASP A 132 0.45 0.76 -9.51
N ASP A 133 -0.27 -0.28 -9.03
CA ASP A 133 -0.52 -0.49 -7.60
C ASP A 133 -0.65 -1.98 -7.24
N THR A 134 -0.18 -2.33 -6.03
CA THR A 134 -0.18 -3.71 -5.52
C THR A 134 -1.60 -4.21 -5.19
N ALA A 135 -2.43 -3.37 -4.58
CA ALA A 135 -3.79 -3.73 -4.18
C ALA A 135 -4.73 -3.75 -5.40
N GLU A 136 -4.53 -2.87 -6.37
CA GLU A 136 -5.23 -2.91 -7.65
C GLU A 136 -4.92 -4.20 -8.43
N SER A 137 -3.66 -4.66 -8.41
CA SER A 137 -3.28 -5.95 -9.00
C SER A 137 -4.06 -7.11 -8.38
N ALA A 138 -4.17 -7.15 -7.05
CA ALA A 138 -4.97 -8.14 -6.32
C ALA A 138 -6.46 -8.05 -6.64
N ARG A 139 -7.02 -6.84 -6.71
CA ARG A 139 -8.41 -6.61 -7.11
C ARG A 139 -8.68 -7.09 -8.54
N ARG A 140 -7.76 -6.89 -9.47
CA ARG A 140 -7.90 -7.36 -10.86
C ARG A 140 -7.83 -8.88 -10.95
N LEU A 141 -6.97 -9.52 -10.16
CA LEU A 141 -6.91 -10.97 -10.06
C LEU A 141 -8.25 -11.56 -9.59
N SER A 142 -8.81 -11.04 -8.50
CA SER A 142 -10.10 -11.53 -7.96
C SER A 142 -11.27 -11.31 -8.92
N GLN A 143 -11.24 -10.22 -9.69
CA GLN A 143 -12.22 -9.92 -10.73
C GLN A 143 -12.03 -10.73 -12.02
N LYS A 144 -11.07 -11.66 -12.07
CA LYS A 144 -10.74 -12.46 -13.26
C LYS A 144 -10.37 -11.60 -14.47
N LYS A 145 -9.83 -10.40 -14.23
CA LYS A 145 -9.26 -9.52 -15.25
C LYS A 145 -7.81 -9.88 -15.59
N LEU A 146 -7.22 -10.78 -14.80
CA LEU A 146 -5.93 -11.42 -15.07
C LEU A 146 -6.16 -12.93 -15.34
N PRO A 147 -5.22 -13.63 -16.00
CA PRO A 147 -5.28 -15.07 -16.15
C PRO A 147 -5.47 -15.77 -14.80
N LYS A 148 -6.21 -16.89 -14.79
CA LYS A 148 -6.48 -17.66 -13.56
C LYS A 148 -5.21 -18.22 -12.90
N THR A 149 -4.16 -18.39 -13.69
CA THR A 149 -2.84 -18.84 -13.30
C THR A 149 -1.87 -17.68 -13.01
N ALA A 150 -2.35 -16.43 -12.99
CA ALA A 150 -1.52 -15.32 -12.54
C ALA A 150 -1.46 -15.31 -11.00
N ALA A 151 -0.30 -14.90 -10.48
CA ALA A 151 -0.16 -14.51 -9.08
C ALA A 151 0.08 -13.00 -8.99
N VAL A 152 -0.18 -12.43 -7.82
CA VAL A 152 0.09 -11.03 -7.52
C VAL A 152 0.98 -10.91 -6.28
N ILE A 153 1.77 -9.85 -6.19
CA ILE A 153 2.47 -9.49 -4.95
C ILE A 153 1.71 -8.33 -4.30
N ALA A 154 1.23 -8.51 -3.07
CA ALA A 154 0.45 -7.50 -2.36
C ALA A 154 0.49 -7.66 -0.82
N ASN A 155 -0.12 -6.71 -0.11
CA ASN A 155 -0.38 -6.81 1.33
C ASN A 155 -1.31 -8.00 1.61
N ARG A 156 -1.07 -8.72 2.72
CA ARG A 156 -1.92 -9.84 3.18
C ARG A 156 -3.39 -9.47 3.28
N THR A 157 -3.73 -8.23 3.63
CA THR A 157 -5.12 -7.76 3.78
C THR A 157 -5.90 -7.88 2.45
N CYS A 158 -5.21 -7.84 1.31
CA CYS A 158 -5.83 -8.08 0.01
C CYS A 158 -6.39 -9.51 -0.12
N ALA A 159 -5.84 -10.50 0.59
CA ALA A 159 -6.36 -11.86 0.59
C ALA A 159 -7.77 -11.91 1.17
N ASP A 160 -7.98 -11.27 2.31
CA ASP A 160 -9.27 -11.20 2.99
C ASP A 160 -10.27 -10.34 2.21
N ILE A 161 -9.85 -9.14 1.76
CA ILE A 161 -10.74 -8.20 1.07
C ILE A 161 -11.20 -8.75 -0.29
N TYR A 162 -10.31 -9.42 -1.02
CA TYR A 162 -10.56 -9.84 -2.40
C TYR A 162 -10.80 -11.34 -2.56
N GLY A 163 -10.86 -12.10 -1.46
CA GLY A 163 -11.08 -13.54 -1.50
C GLY A 163 -9.97 -14.28 -2.27
N LEU A 164 -8.72 -13.90 -2.02
CA LEU A 164 -7.53 -14.55 -2.58
C LEU A 164 -6.88 -15.46 -1.54
N GLU A 165 -6.03 -16.36 -2.02
CA GLU A 165 -5.23 -17.25 -1.18
C GLU A 165 -3.79 -16.73 -1.09
N ILE A 166 -3.23 -16.70 0.13
CA ILE A 166 -1.80 -16.43 0.32
C ILE A 166 -1.04 -17.70 -0.01
N LEU A 167 -0.34 -17.71 -1.15
CA LEU A 167 0.46 -18.84 -1.59
C LEU A 167 1.79 -18.90 -0.85
N GLU A 168 2.43 -17.75 -0.67
CA GLU A 168 3.69 -17.62 0.08
C GLU A 168 3.73 -16.29 0.83
N LYS A 169 4.25 -16.33 2.07
CA LYS A 169 4.28 -15.18 2.98
C LYS A 169 5.64 -14.49 2.98
N SER A 170 5.63 -13.16 3.10
CA SER A 170 6.83 -12.36 3.38
C SER A 170 8.02 -12.64 2.43
N ILE A 171 7.73 -12.63 1.13
CA ILE A 171 8.67 -12.97 0.04
C ILE A 171 9.64 -11.83 -0.33
N HIS A 172 9.54 -10.70 0.34
CA HIS A 172 10.45 -9.58 0.15
C HIS A 172 11.85 -9.90 0.71
N ASP A 173 12.85 -9.28 0.08
CA ASP A 173 14.27 -9.55 0.31
C ASP A 173 14.73 -8.99 1.68
N LEU A 174 14.33 -7.76 2.02
CA LEU A 174 14.71 -7.09 3.27
C LEU A 174 13.77 -7.45 4.43
N LYS A 175 14.15 -8.39 5.30
CA LYS A 175 13.28 -8.87 6.40
C LYS A 175 12.76 -7.80 7.38
N HIS A 176 13.48 -6.69 7.52
CA HIS A 176 13.04 -5.53 8.30
C HIS A 176 12.70 -4.36 7.39
N ASN A 177 11.75 -4.56 6.48
CA ASN A 177 11.24 -3.52 5.58
C ASN A 177 10.18 -2.69 6.30
N LEU A 178 10.55 -1.49 6.75
CA LEU A 178 9.66 -0.55 7.42
C LEU A 178 9.39 0.64 6.53
N THR A 179 8.15 1.12 6.54
CA THR A 179 7.80 2.43 5.96
C THR A 179 7.37 3.37 7.07
N LEU A 180 8.00 4.53 7.11
CA LEU A 180 7.59 5.66 7.93
C LEU A 180 6.36 6.30 7.28
N PHE A 181 5.25 6.31 8.00
CA PHE A 181 4.05 7.06 7.68
C PHE A 181 3.94 8.27 8.59
N ILE A 182 3.34 9.34 8.05
CA ILE A 182 3.00 10.53 8.82
C ILE A 182 1.49 10.73 8.84
N GLY A 183 0.99 11.06 10.02
CA GLY A 183 -0.38 11.49 10.23
C GLY A 183 -0.43 13.00 10.36
N VAL A 184 -1.28 13.64 9.56
CA VAL A 184 -1.43 15.10 9.55
C VAL A 184 -2.89 15.51 9.75
N CYS A 185 -3.10 16.72 10.27
CA CYS A 185 -4.38 17.40 10.28
C CYS A 185 -4.23 18.83 9.76
N LYS A 186 -5.35 19.54 9.60
CA LYS A 186 -5.32 20.94 9.19
C LYS A 186 -4.52 21.79 10.17
N LEU A 187 -3.73 22.72 9.65
CA LEU A 187 -3.03 23.72 10.44
C LEU A 187 -3.95 24.92 10.69
N ASP A 188 -4.35 25.14 11.93
CA ASP A 188 -5.05 26.37 12.32
C ASP A 188 -4.04 27.50 12.45
N LEU A 189 -4.02 28.41 11.48
CA LEU A 189 -3.26 29.66 11.58
C LEU A 189 -4.05 30.60 12.49
N LYS A 190 -3.53 30.85 13.69
CA LYS A 190 -3.99 31.92 14.57
C LYS A 190 -3.62 33.29 14.02
#